data_AF-A2FU41-F1
#
_entry.id   AF-A2FU41-F1
#
_cell.length_a   1.000
_cell.length_b   1.000
_cell.length_c   1.000
_cell.angle_alpha   90.00
_cell.angle_beta   90.00
_cell.angle_gamma   90.00
#
_symmetry.space_group_name_H-M   'P 1'
#
loop_
_entity.id
_entity.type
_entity.pdbx_description
1 polymer ?
#
loop_
_entity_poly.entity_id
_entity_poly.type
_entity_poly.pdbx_seq_one_letter_code
_entity_poly.pdbx_strand_id
1 'polypeptide(L)'
;MEQEDLNYVQGIMDDLIKRPCAQPFMQPMSPDDEDAPNYYIKIRRPMDLGTIQGKILTNKYKSFSDWEKDLNLIWTNAERFYGKNHNITCMGQELKKYYNKILDKELPQTMREWVTEVANLQKKLDSIVKQAPQELSKYWKKEIKLKPLPPMKINQIRSLVSASALLSEKEDARAMFGIINNLNPEVQAFSEDVTLDLDSLSTKTHWMLRWYIERRLEEDGLRYPNN
;
A
#
# COMPACT_ATOMS: atom_id res chain seq x y z
N MET A 1 -12.64 9.07 -6.98
CA MET A 1 -11.48 8.95 -7.87
C MET A 1 -11.60 10.03 -8.93
N GLU A 2 -10.48 10.62 -9.37
CA GLU A 2 -10.50 11.65 -10.41
C GLU A 2 -10.82 11.05 -11.78
N GLN A 3 -11.28 11.87 -12.74
CA GLN A 3 -11.70 11.37 -14.05
C GLN A 3 -10.54 10.73 -14.84
N GLU A 4 -9.33 11.27 -14.69
CA GLU A 4 -8.12 10.73 -15.31
C GLU A 4 -7.81 9.33 -14.76
N ASP A 5 -7.84 9.16 -13.44
CA ASP A 5 -7.67 7.87 -12.78
C ASP A 5 -8.75 6.86 -13.22
N LEU A 6 -10.02 7.30 -13.34
CA LEU A 6 -11.12 6.44 -13.80
C LEU A 6 -10.88 5.93 -15.23
N ASN A 7 -10.40 6.80 -16.12
CA ASN A 7 -10.06 6.41 -17.49
C ASN A 7 -8.88 5.44 -17.51
N TYR A 8 -7.87 5.67 -16.66
CA TYR A 8 -6.71 4.80 -16.54
C TYR A 8 -7.09 3.39 -16.06
N VAL A 9 -7.84 3.27 -14.95
CA VAL A 9 -8.27 1.96 -14.45
C VAL A 9 -9.21 1.25 -15.43
N GLN A 10 -10.04 1.99 -16.17
CA GLN A 10 -10.87 1.42 -17.23
C GLN A 10 -10.02 0.81 -18.35
N GLY A 11 -8.95 1.49 -18.78
CA GLY A 11 -8.02 0.96 -19.77
C GLY A 11 -7.36 -0.35 -19.34
N ILE A 12 -6.93 -0.44 -18.06
CA ILE A 12 -6.39 -1.68 -17.50
C ILE A 12 -7.45 -2.79 -17.50
N MET A 13 -8.68 -2.49 -17.11
CA MET A 13 -9.78 -3.46 -17.10
C MET A 13 -10.07 -4.00 -18.50
N ASP A 14 -10.11 -3.14 -19.51
CA ASP A 14 -10.36 -3.54 -20.90
C ASP A 14 -9.28 -4.49 -21.41
N ASP A 15 -8.02 -4.30 -21.01
CA ASP A 15 -6.92 -5.18 -21.39
C ASP A 15 -6.90 -6.50 -20.64
N LEU A 16 -7.33 -6.52 -19.38
CA LEU A 16 -7.48 -7.75 -18.59
C LEU A 16 -8.61 -8.62 -19.16
N ILE A 17 -9.77 -8.03 -19.46
CA ILE A 17 -10.97 -8.74 -19.91
C ILE A 17 -10.77 -9.42 -21.27
N LYS A 18 -9.92 -8.86 -22.14
CA LYS A 18 -9.57 -9.50 -23.44
C LYS A 18 -8.82 -10.82 -23.28
N ARG A 19 -8.28 -11.14 -22.10
CA ARG A 19 -7.49 -12.34 -21.89
C ARG A 19 -8.40 -13.57 -21.76
N PRO A 20 -8.10 -14.70 -22.42
CA PRO A 20 -8.91 -15.92 -22.24
C PRO A 20 -8.99 -16.40 -20.79
N CYS A 21 -7.95 -16.18 -19.99
CA CYS A 21 -7.94 -16.52 -18.57
C CYS A 21 -8.87 -15.66 -17.70
N ALA A 22 -9.44 -14.56 -18.23
CA ALA A 22 -10.44 -13.73 -17.56
C ALA A 22 -11.82 -14.38 -17.49
N GLN A 23 -12.12 -15.31 -18.40
CA GLN A 23 -13.48 -15.82 -18.60
C GLN A 23 -14.16 -16.33 -17.31
N PRO A 24 -13.51 -17.09 -16.41
CA PRO A 24 -14.14 -17.56 -15.17
C PRO A 24 -14.48 -16.44 -14.17
N PHE A 25 -13.93 -15.24 -14.36
CA PHE A 25 -14.06 -14.12 -13.44
C PHE A 25 -14.92 -12.98 -14.01
N MET A 26 -15.60 -13.21 -15.13
CA MET A 26 -16.40 -12.16 -15.80
C MET A 26 -17.72 -11.86 -15.11
N GLN A 27 -18.23 -12.79 -14.30
CA GLN A 27 -19.52 -12.68 -13.62
C GLN A 27 -19.37 -13.14 -12.16
N PRO A 28 -20.26 -12.67 -11.27
CA PRO A 28 -20.32 -13.18 -9.91
C PRO A 28 -20.56 -14.69 -9.89
N MET A 29 -19.93 -15.40 -8.95
CA MET A 29 -20.18 -16.84 -8.73
C MET A 29 -21.66 -17.07 -8.39
N SER A 30 -22.33 -18.06 -8.99
CA SER A 30 -23.72 -18.35 -8.60
C SER A 30 -23.78 -18.94 -7.18
N PRO A 31 -24.75 -18.56 -6.33
CA PRO A 31 -24.96 -19.23 -5.04
C PRO A 31 -25.26 -20.72 -5.17
N ASP A 32 -25.87 -21.11 -6.30
CA ASP A 32 -26.28 -22.48 -6.61
C ASP A 32 -25.32 -23.17 -7.59
N ASP A 33 -24.08 -22.68 -7.70
CA ASP A 33 -23.08 -23.28 -8.57
C ASP A 33 -22.65 -24.66 -8.03
N GLU A 34 -22.98 -25.72 -8.78
CA GLU A 34 -22.64 -27.10 -8.42
C GLU A 34 -21.13 -27.34 -8.36
N ASP A 35 -20.35 -26.59 -9.14
CA ASP A 35 -18.88 -26.69 -9.17
C ASP A 35 -18.22 -25.87 -8.03
N ALA A 36 -18.99 -25.03 -7.33
CA ALA A 36 -18.52 -24.21 -6.22
C ALA A 36 -19.42 -24.29 -4.96
N PRO A 37 -19.65 -25.48 -4.39
CA PRO A 37 -20.52 -25.64 -3.24
C PRO A 37 -19.96 -24.90 -2.03
N ASN A 38 -20.85 -24.20 -1.32
CA ASN A 38 -20.52 -23.40 -0.14
C ASN A 38 -19.53 -22.24 -0.41
N TYR A 39 -19.45 -21.73 -1.65
CA TYR A 39 -18.58 -20.61 -2.01
C TYR A 39 -18.74 -19.41 -1.07
N TYR A 40 -19.99 -18.95 -0.89
CA TYR A 40 -20.31 -17.80 -0.05
C TYR A 40 -20.12 -18.03 1.47
N ILE A 41 -19.99 -19.29 1.90
CA ILE A 41 -19.62 -19.61 3.29
C ILE A 41 -18.10 -19.44 3.48
N LYS A 42 -17.30 -19.86 2.50
CA LYS A 42 -15.83 -19.79 2.55
C LYS A 42 -15.29 -18.40 2.20
N ILE A 43 -15.93 -17.70 1.27
CA ILE A 43 -15.51 -16.43 0.70
C ILE A 43 -16.44 -15.31 1.18
N ARG A 44 -15.92 -14.47 2.08
CA ARG A 44 -16.69 -13.38 2.73
C ARG A 44 -16.90 -12.15 1.87
N ARG A 45 -15.98 -11.90 0.93
CA ARG A 45 -15.98 -10.73 0.03
C ARG A 45 -15.80 -11.22 -1.40
N PRO A 46 -16.86 -11.75 -2.04
CA PRO A 46 -16.81 -12.16 -3.42
C PRO A 46 -16.53 -10.96 -4.32
N MET A 47 -15.82 -11.17 -5.43
CA MET A 47 -15.52 -10.14 -6.41
C MET A 47 -15.28 -10.77 -7.78
N ASP A 48 -15.63 -10.03 -8.83
CA ASP A 48 -15.52 -10.42 -10.23
C ASP A 48 -15.32 -9.17 -11.11
N LEU A 49 -14.83 -9.36 -12.34
CA LEU A 49 -14.48 -8.29 -13.25
C LEU A 49 -15.70 -7.48 -13.70
N GLY A 50 -16.88 -8.10 -13.82
CA GLY A 50 -18.13 -7.42 -14.18
C GLY A 50 -18.59 -6.45 -13.09
N THR A 51 -18.54 -6.89 -11.82
CA THR A 51 -18.80 -6.04 -10.66
C THR A 51 -17.82 -4.86 -10.60
N ILE A 52 -16.53 -5.09 -10.83
CA ILE A 52 -15.52 -4.02 -10.86
C ILE A 52 -15.84 -3.00 -11.97
N GLN A 53 -16.16 -3.45 -13.19
CA GLN A 53 -16.56 -2.55 -14.29
C GLN A 53 -17.77 -1.71 -13.91
N GLY A 54 -18.82 -2.31 -13.33
CA GLY A 54 -20.00 -1.59 -12.87
C GLY A 54 -19.67 -0.52 -11.81
N LYS A 55 -18.74 -0.83 -10.90
CA LYS A 55 -18.27 0.11 -9.87
C LYS A 55 -17.46 1.28 -10.45
N ILE A 56 -16.67 1.05 -11.50
CA ILE A 56 -15.96 2.13 -12.23
C ILE A 56 -17.00 3.05 -12.91
N LEU A 57 -17.94 2.48 -13.68
CA LEU A 57 -18.95 3.23 -14.42
C LEU A 57 -19.85 4.08 -13.50
N THR A 58 -20.13 3.57 -12.29
CA THR A 58 -20.96 4.28 -11.30
C THR A 58 -20.14 5.11 -10.31
N ASN A 59 -18.85 5.33 -10.59
CA ASN A 59 -17.88 6.10 -9.80
C ASN A 59 -17.91 5.76 -8.30
N LYS A 60 -17.89 4.45 -7.98
CA LYS A 60 -17.96 3.95 -6.58
C LYS A 60 -16.61 3.87 -5.89
N TYR A 61 -15.51 4.02 -6.64
CA TYR A 61 -14.16 3.99 -6.09
C TYR A 61 -13.71 5.40 -5.67
N LYS A 62 -13.25 5.54 -4.42
CA LYS A 62 -12.72 6.81 -3.93
C LYS A 62 -11.27 7.01 -4.38
N SER A 63 -10.48 5.94 -4.41
CA SER A 63 -9.06 5.95 -4.77
C SER A 63 -8.66 4.77 -5.66
N PHE A 64 -7.50 4.87 -6.32
CA PHE A 64 -6.89 3.76 -7.10
C PHE A 64 -6.71 2.51 -6.24
N SER A 65 -6.31 2.70 -4.97
CA SER A 65 -6.13 1.61 -4.02
C SER A 65 -7.43 0.82 -3.75
N ASP A 66 -8.59 1.49 -3.72
CA ASP A 66 -9.87 0.81 -3.50
C ASP A 66 -10.23 -0.12 -4.67
N TRP A 67 -9.94 0.31 -5.90
CA TRP A 67 -10.12 -0.51 -7.10
C TRP A 67 -9.14 -1.68 -7.13
N GLU A 68 -7.86 -1.43 -6.85
CA GLU A 68 -6.82 -2.46 -6.84
C GLU A 68 -7.08 -3.53 -5.76
N LYS A 69 -7.66 -3.15 -4.61
CA LYS A 69 -8.06 -4.11 -3.58
C LYS A 69 -9.12 -5.10 -4.09
N ASP A 70 -10.12 -4.62 -4.81
CA ASP A 70 -11.15 -5.49 -5.40
C ASP A 70 -10.58 -6.39 -6.48
N LEU A 71 -9.71 -5.87 -7.34
CA LEU A 71 -9.03 -6.66 -8.35
C LEU A 71 -8.20 -7.78 -7.69
N ASN A 72 -7.49 -7.46 -6.60
CA ASN A 72 -6.73 -8.43 -5.82
C ASN A 72 -7.59 -9.52 -5.16
N LEU A 73 -8.83 -9.21 -4.80
CA LEU A 73 -9.75 -10.19 -4.24
C LEU A 73 -10.06 -11.32 -5.23
N ILE A 74 -10.07 -11.07 -6.54
CA ILE A 74 -10.42 -12.08 -7.55
C ILE A 74 -9.48 -13.30 -7.45
N TRP A 75 -8.18 -13.09 -7.61
CA TRP A 75 -7.20 -14.19 -7.55
C TRP A 75 -6.97 -14.72 -6.13
N THR A 76 -7.11 -13.88 -5.11
CA THR A 76 -6.98 -14.31 -3.71
C THR A 76 -8.15 -15.21 -3.29
N ASN A 77 -9.36 -14.89 -3.71
CA ASN A 77 -10.55 -15.71 -3.47
C ASN A 77 -10.47 -17.02 -4.25
N ALA A 78 -9.99 -16.99 -5.50
CA ALA A 78 -9.77 -18.20 -6.29
C ALA A 78 -8.80 -19.16 -5.57
N GLU A 79 -7.64 -18.68 -5.13
CA GLU A 79 -6.68 -19.49 -4.37
C GLU A 79 -7.25 -19.99 -3.05
N ARG A 80 -8.00 -19.14 -2.32
CA ARG A 80 -8.61 -19.50 -1.04
C ARG A 80 -9.69 -20.58 -1.18
N PHE A 81 -10.49 -20.53 -2.24
CA PHE A 81 -11.58 -21.47 -2.43
C PHE A 81 -11.11 -22.78 -3.07
N TYR A 82 -10.37 -22.69 -4.17
CA TYR A 82 -9.98 -23.84 -4.98
C TYR A 82 -8.60 -24.43 -4.61
N GLY A 83 -7.76 -23.68 -3.90
CA GLY A 83 -6.39 -24.07 -3.58
C GLY A 83 -5.38 -23.74 -4.69
N LYS A 84 -4.09 -23.79 -4.35
CA LYS A 84 -2.97 -23.29 -5.18
C LYS A 84 -2.84 -23.94 -6.56
N ASN A 85 -3.14 -25.23 -6.67
CA ASN A 85 -2.87 -26.03 -7.87
C ASN A 85 -4.09 -26.19 -8.77
N HIS A 86 -5.21 -25.56 -8.44
CA HIS A 86 -6.43 -25.66 -9.23
C HIS A 86 -6.34 -24.81 -10.50
N ASN A 87 -6.95 -25.28 -11.60
CA ASN A 87 -6.91 -24.61 -12.90
C ASN A 87 -7.44 -23.15 -12.82
N ILE A 88 -8.55 -22.91 -12.12
CA ILE A 88 -9.11 -21.57 -11.92
C ILE A 88 -8.13 -20.68 -11.14
N THR A 89 -7.48 -21.20 -10.10
CA THR A 89 -6.44 -20.46 -9.39
C THR A 89 -5.28 -20.11 -10.31
N CYS A 90 -4.82 -21.04 -11.14
CA CYS A 90 -3.77 -20.78 -12.12
C CYS A 90 -4.20 -19.67 -13.11
N MET A 91 -5.44 -19.68 -13.60
CA MET A 91 -5.97 -18.63 -14.48
C MET A 91 -5.98 -17.27 -13.79
N GLY A 92 -6.38 -17.20 -12.52
CA GLY A 92 -6.34 -15.98 -11.71
C GLY A 92 -4.89 -15.47 -11.49
N GLN A 93 -3.94 -16.37 -11.25
CA GLN A 93 -2.53 -16.01 -11.13
C GLN A 93 -1.94 -15.52 -12.47
N GLU A 94 -2.35 -16.08 -13.60
CA GLU A 94 -1.95 -15.59 -14.93
C GLU A 94 -2.53 -14.19 -15.22
N LEU A 95 -3.76 -13.90 -14.80
CA LEU A 95 -4.30 -12.53 -14.86
C LEU A 95 -3.49 -11.57 -13.98
N LYS A 96 -3.16 -11.96 -12.76
CA LYS A 96 -2.32 -11.16 -11.86
C LYS A 96 -0.96 -10.86 -12.46
N LYS A 97 -0.30 -11.86 -13.07
CA LYS A 97 0.97 -11.66 -13.78
C LYS A 97 0.82 -10.67 -14.93
N TYR A 98 -0.28 -10.77 -15.69
CA TYR A 98 -0.55 -9.84 -16.78
C TYR A 98 -0.83 -8.43 -16.29
N TYR A 99 -1.62 -8.26 -15.22
CA TYR A 99 -1.84 -6.99 -14.54
C TYR A 99 -0.51 -6.35 -14.12
N ASN A 100 0.36 -7.11 -13.43
CA ASN A 100 1.69 -6.64 -13.05
C ASN A 100 2.52 -6.22 -14.27
N LYS A 101 2.39 -6.92 -15.41
CA LYS A 101 3.07 -6.55 -16.65
C LYS A 101 2.52 -5.27 -17.28
N ILE A 102 1.21 -4.99 -17.15
CA ILE A 102 0.62 -3.72 -17.57
C ILE A 102 1.18 -2.61 -16.67
N LEU A 103 1.17 -2.81 -15.36
CA LEU A 103 1.80 -1.88 -14.42
C LEU A 103 3.26 -1.65 -14.76
N ASP A 104 4.05 -2.69 -14.99
CA ASP A 104 5.46 -2.58 -15.37
C ASP A 104 5.69 -1.94 -16.75
N LYS A 105 4.65 -1.76 -17.58
CA LYS A 105 4.72 -1.09 -18.89
C LYS A 105 4.19 0.34 -18.86
N GLU A 106 3.24 0.64 -17.98
CA GLU A 106 2.61 1.96 -17.82
C GLU A 106 3.28 2.78 -16.69
N LEU A 107 3.76 2.14 -15.62
CA LEU A 107 4.62 2.73 -14.58
C LEU A 107 6.00 3.26 -15.07
N PRO A 108 6.60 2.84 -16.21
CA PRO A 108 7.90 3.35 -16.67
C PRO A 108 7.89 4.61 -17.57
N GLN A 109 6.80 5.35 -17.68
CA GLN A 109 6.86 6.72 -18.23
C GLN A 109 6.59 7.76 -17.15
N THR A 110 5.49 7.69 -16.42
CA THR A 110 5.11 8.67 -15.39
C THR A 110 6.05 8.73 -14.19
N MET A 111 6.49 7.60 -13.62
CA MET A 111 7.46 7.64 -12.50
C MET A 111 8.85 8.06 -12.97
N ARG A 112 9.25 7.67 -14.19
CA ARG A 112 10.55 8.03 -14.75
C ARG A 112 10.58 9.51 -15.14
N GLU A 113 9.51 10.02 -15.72
CA GLU A 113 9.27 11.45 -15.98
C GLU A 113 9.19 12.24 -14.69
N TRP A 114 8.47 11.76 -13.66
CA TRP A 114 8.41 12.42 -12.36
C TRP A 114 9.77 12.45 -11.66
N VAL A 115 10.50 11.33 -11.62
CA VAL A 115 11.87 11.29 -11.07
C VAL A 115 12.81 12.20 -11.87
N THR A 116 12.65 12.24 -13.19
CA THR A 116 13.42 13.14 -14.06
C THR A 116 13.07 14.60 -13.83
N GLU A 117 11.78 14.91 -13.63
CA GLU A 117 11.28 16.25 -13.38
C GLU A 117 11.72 16.74 -12.00
N VAL A 118 11.62 15.90 -10.97
CA VAL A 118 12.18 16.18 -9.64
C VAL A 118 13.69 16.42 -9.73
N ALA A 119 14.42 15.60 -10.49
CA ALA A 119 15.86 15.80 -10.69
C ALA A 119 16.18 17.10 -11.45
N ASN A 120 15.37 17.47 -12.43
CA ASN A 120 15.52 18.71 -13.19
C ASN A 120 15.20 19.93 -12.34
N LEU A 121 14.12 19.89 -11.55
CA LEU A 121 13.74 20.92 -10.59
C LEU A 121 14.80 21.08 -9.50
N GLN A 122 15.36 19.98 -8.99
CA GLN A 122 16.47 20.02 -8.04
C GLN A 122 17.69 20.71 -8.66
N LYS A 123 18.08 20.37 -9.90
CA LYS A 123 19.19 21.04 -10.60
C LYS A 123 18.93 22.53 -10.83
N LYS A 124 17.70 22.91 -11.19
CA LYS A 124 17.30 24.31 -11.39
C LYS A 124 17.33 25.08 -10.07
N LEU A 125 16.86 24.47 -8.99
CA LEU A 125 16.96 25.03 -7.64
C LEU A 125 18.44 25.23 -7.27
N ASP A 126 19.28 24.21 -7.46
CA ASP A 126 20.71 24.28 -7.16
C ASP A 126 21.42 25.36 -7.96
N SER A 127 21.07 25.58 -9.23
CA SER A 127 21.67 26.64 -10.04
C SER A 127 21.27 28.03 -9.56
N ILE A 128 19.98 28.22 -9.24
CA ILE A 128 19.47 29.49 -8.70
C ILE A 128 20.12 29.80 -7.35
N VAL A 129 20.24 28.79 -6.48
CA VAL A 129 20.89 28.90 -5.18
C VAL A 129 22.37 29.23 -5.31
N LYS A 130 23.08 28.61 -6.26
CA LYS A 130 24.52 28.89 -6.51
C LYS A 130 24.76 30.29 -7.07
N GLN A 131 23.82 30.81 -7.86
CA GLN A 131 23.89 32.13 -8.49
C GLN A 131 23.21 33.22 -7.64
N ALA A 132 22.72 32.90 -6.44
CA ALA A 132 22.05 33.85 -5.58
C ALA A 132 23.00 35.03 -5.23
N PRO A 133 22.53 36.28 -5.33
CA PRO A 133 23.27 37.46 -4.87
C PRO A 133 23.81 37.27 -3.44
N GLN A 134 25.02 37.78 -3.16
CA GLN A 134 25.66 37.61 -1.84
C GLN A 134 24.80 38.09 -0.67
N GLU A 135 23.95 39.09 -0.89
CA GLU A 135 22.99 39.61 0.09
C GLU A 135 21.96 38.55 0.50
N LEU A 136 21.49 37.73 -0.45
CA LEU A 136 20.53 36.64 -0.23
C LEU A 136 21.19 35.36 0.31
N SER A 137 22.49 35.18 0.08
CA SER A 137 23.27 34.06 0.65
C SER A 137 23.26 34.03 2.19
N LYS A 138 22.91 35.14 2.86
CA LYS A 138 22.75 35.21 4.32
C LYS A 138 21.49 34.51 4.82
N TYR A 139 20.47 34.38 3.96
CA TYR A 139 19.18 33.78 4.30
C TYR A 139 19.09 32.32 3.86
N TRP A 140 19.88 31.90 2.86
CA TRP A 140 19.90 30.53 2.37
C TRP A 140 21.05 29.72 2.99
N LYS A 141 20.73 28.67 3.77
CA LYS A 141 21.74 27.72 4.25
C LYS A 141 22.11 26.77 3.12
N LYS A 142 23.38 26.78 2.71
CA LYS A 142 23.95 25.93 1.63
C LYS A 142 23.74 24.42 1.83
N GLU A 143 23.42 23.99 3.05
CA GLU A 143 23.00 22.63 3.38
C GLU A 143 21.87 22.70 4.41
N ILE A 144 20.74 22.05 4.10
CA ILE A 144 19.81 21.64 5.15
C ILE A 144 20.45 20.44 5.82
N LYS A 145 21.33 20.68 6.80
CA LYS A 145 21.75 19.61 7.71
C LYS A 145 20.53 19.21 8.51
N LEU A 146 19.84 18.16 8.05
CA LEU A 146 18.80 17.52 8.83
C LEU A 146 19.43 17.17 10.17
N LYS A 147 18.94 17.81 11.24
CA LYS A 147 19.36 17.43 12.58
C LYS A 147 18.98 15.96 12.75
N PRO A 148 19.89 15.12 13.29
CA PRO A 148 19.53 13.74 13.59
C PRO A 148 18.30 13.73 14.49
N LEU A 149 17.40 12.77 14.25
CA LEU A 149 16.20 12.63 15.07
C LEU A 149 16.63 12.48 16.55
N PRO A 150 16.03 13.24 17.47
CA PRO A 150 16.37 13.12 18.88
C PRO A 150 15.93 11.74 19.40
N PRO A 151 16.64 11.16 20.39
CA PRO A 151 16.15 9.95 21.05
C PRO A 151 14.77 10.22 21.67
N MET A 152 13.87 9.26 21.54
CA MET A 152 12.52 9.37 22.08
C MET A 152 12.59 9.34 23.61
N LYS A 153 11.86 10.26 24.27
CA LYS A 153 11.80 10.28 25.75
C LYS A 153 11.00 9.09 26.26
N ILE A 154 11.26 8.65 27.49
CA ILE A 154 10.55 7.51 28.10
C ILE A 154 9.03 7.67 28.13
N ASN A 155 8.51 8.88 28.33
CA ASN A 155 7.07 9.13 28.29
C ASN A 155 6.49 8.99 26.87
N GLN A 156 7.24 9.40 25.85
CA GLN A 156 6.87 9.22 24.45
C GLN A 156 6.89 7.74 24.05
N ILE A 157 7.85 6.95 24.56
CA ILE A 157 7.87 5.50 24.38
C ILE A 157 6.66 4.85 25.05
N ARG A 158 6.27 5.30 26.26
CA ARG A 158 5.04 4.81 26.92
C ARG A 158 3.79 5.15 26.12
N SER A 159 3.67 6.38 25.64
CA SER A 159 2.58 6.77 24.73
C SER A 159 2.56 5.90 23.47
N LEU A 160 3.72 5.57 22.90
CA LEU A 160 3.84 4.70 21.73
C LEU A 160 3.31 3.29 22.01
N VAL A 161 3.65 2.70 23.15
CA VAL A 161 3.14 1.39 23.59
C VAL A 161 1.64 1.44 23.83
N SER A 162 1.15 2.49 24.51
CA SER A 162 -0.29 2.65 24.72
C SER A 162 -1.05 2.84 23.41
N ALA A 163 -0.47 3.56 22.45
CA ALA A 163 -1.06 3.80 21.14
C ALA A 163 -1.08 2.54 20.27
N SER A 164 -0.01 1.72 20.30
CA SER A 164 0.03 0.47 19.53
C SER A 164 -1.02 -0.53 20.02
N ALA A 165 -1.36 -0.52 21.31
CA ALA A 165 -2.41 -1.37 21.87
C ALA A 165 -3.83 -1.00 21.41
N LEU A 166 -4.03 0.21 20.85
CA LEU A 166 -5.31 0.63 20.28
C LEU A 166 -5.53 0.07 18.86
N LEU A 167 -4.46 -0.35 18.19
CA LEU A 167 -4.53 -0.94 16.85
C LEU A 167 -4.97 -2.40 16.96
N SER A 168 -6.11 -2.73 16.33
CA SER A 168 -6.74 -4.04 16.44
C SER A 168 -6.57 -4.91 15.18
N GLU A 169 -6.12 -4.31 14.08
CA GLU A 169 -6.08 -4.97 12.78
C GLU A 169 -4.77 -5.74 12.55
N LYS A 170 -4.89 -6.95 11.98
CA LYS A 170 -3.72 -7.78 11.64
C LYS A 170 -2.82 -7.15 10.58
N GLU A 171 -3.34 -6.21 9.81
CA GLU A 171 -2.58 -5.46 8.80
C GLU A 171 -1.62 -4.47 9.46
N ASP A 172 -2.05 -3.83 10.54
CA ASP A 172 -1.24 -2.85 11.28
C ASP A 172 -0.02 -3.53 11.93
N ALA A 173 -0.22 -4.72 12.49
CA ALA A 173 0.87 -5.54 13.02
C ALA A 173 1.92 -5.89 11.95
N ARG A 174 1.47 -6.23 10.71
CA ARG A 174 2.38 -6.53 9.60
C ARG A 174 3.12 -5.28 9.12
N ALA A 175 2.47 -4.14 9.05
CA ALA A 175 3.10 -2.89 8.65
C ALA A 175 4.16 -2.45 9.67
N MET A 176 3.85 -2.50 10.96
CA MET A 176 4.82 -2.23 12.03
C MET A 176 6.00 -3.20 11.98
N PHE A 177 5.75 -4.49 11.75
CA PHE A 177 6.81 -5.48 11.57
C PHE A 177 7.70 -5.16 10.36
N GLY A 178 7.10 -4.76 9.24
CA GLY A 178 7.84 -4.34 8.04
C GLY A 178 8.76 -3.14 8.28
N ILE A 179 8.31 -2.16 9.08
CA ILE A 179 9.13 -1.00 9.48
C ILE A 179 10.35 -1.47 10.29
N ILE A 180 10.13 -2.34 11.28
CA ILE A 180 11.19 -2.87 12.14
C ILE A 180 12.20 -3.67 11.33
N ASN A 181 11.76 -4.62 10.51
CA ASN A 181 12.65 -5.47 9.72
C ASN A 181 13.50 -4.67 8.72
N ASN A 182 12.97 -3.58 8.16
CA ASN A 182 13.70 -2.73 7.22
C ASN A 182 14.74 -1.84 7.91
N LEU A 183 14.43 -1.31 9.09
CA LEU A 183 15.29 -0.35 9.80
C LEU A 183 16.19 -0.98 10.87
N ASN A 184 15.87 -2.20 11.28
CA ASN A 184 16.57 -3.02 12.26
C ASN A 184 16.57 -4.50 11.81
N PRO A 185 17.24 -4.85 10.70
CA PRO A 185 17.24 -6.21 10.14
C PRO A 185 17.87 -7.26 11.07
N GLU A 186 18.67 -6.83 12.03
CA GLU A 186 19.33 -7.70 13.03
C GLU A 186 18.35 -8.26 14.07
N VAL A 187 17.14 -7.69 14.19
CA VAL A 187 16.14 -8.10 15.17
C VAL A 187 15.38 -9.32 14.62
N GLN A 188 15.74 -10.50 15.11
CA GLN A 188 15.06 -11.75 14.78
C GLN A 188 13.77 -11.91 15.60
N ALA A 189 12.61 -11.94 14.95
CA ALA A 189 11.35 -12.24 15.60
C ALA A 189 11.03 -13.73 15.53
N PHE A 190 10.76 -14.35 16.68
CA PHE A 190 10.44 -15.77 16.78
C PHE A 190 8.97 -16.00 17.19
N SER A 191 8.20 -16.60 16.27
CA SER A 191 6.86 -17.22 16.46
C SER A 191 5.70 -16.32 16.92
N GLU A 192 4.49 -16.92 16.99
CA GLU A 192 3.15 -16.31 16.94
C GLU A 192 2.87 -15.13 17.90
N ASP A 193 3.63 -15.02 19.00
CA ASP A 193 3.63 -13.89 19.93
C ASP A 193 5.00 -13.20 19.92
N VAL A 194 5.13 -12.18 19.08
CA VAL A 194 6.37 -11.41 18.93
C VAL A 194 6.48 -10.41 20.10
N THR A 195 7.28 -10.75 21.11
CA THR A 195 7.69 -9.81 22.15
C THR A 195 8.90 -9.01 21.67
N LEU A 196 8.75 -7.68 21.60
CA LEU A 196 9.80 -6.78 21.12
C LEU A 196 10.25 -5.86 22.25
N ASP A 197 11.55 -5.89 22.52
CA ASP A 197 12.17 -4.88 23.37
C ASP A 197 12.32 -3.58 22.56
N LEU A 198 11.48 -2.59 22.86
CA LEU A 198 11.54 -1.30 22.21
C LEU A 198 12.86 -0.58 22.48
N ASP A 199 13.54 -0.82 23.60
CA ASP A 199 14.81 -0.14 23.92
C ASP A 199 15.96 -0.61 23.02
N SER A 200 15.81 -1.78 22.37
CA SER A 200 16.77 -2.34 21.41
C SER A 200 16.66 -1.76 19.99
N LEU A 201 15.61 -0.99 19.69
CA LEU A 201 15.35 -0.45 18.36
C LEU A 201 16.11 0.85 18.10
N SER A 202 16.35 1.15 16.82
CA SER A 202 16.99 2.42 16.44
C SER A 202 16.07 3.61 16.69
N THR A 203 16.64 4.79 16.98
CA THR A 203 15.86 6.03 17.13
C THR A 203 14.96 6.31 15.92
N LYS A 204 15.46 6.03 14.71
CA LYS A 204 14.68 6.20 13.48
C LYS A 204 13.45 5.28 13.47
N THR A 205 13.58 4.05 13.96
CA THR A 205 12.51 3.06 14.06
C THR A 205 11.44 3.50 15.05
N HIS A 206 11.81 4.04 16.23
CA HIS A 206 10.84 4.59 17.18
C HIS A 206 9.98 5.68 16.54
N TRP A 207 10.62 6.63 15.85
CA TRP A 207 9.90 7.74 15.20
C TRP A 207 9.03 7.27 14.04
N MET A 208 9.49 6.28 13.27
CA MET A 208 8.69 5.69 12.18
C MET A 208 7.48 4.92 12.70
N LEU A 209 7.64 4.13 13.77
CA LEU A 209 6.52 3.45 14.43
C LEU A 209 5.52 4.46 14.96
N ARG A 210 5.99 5.52 15.62
CA ARG A 210 5.14 6.60 16.12
C ARG A 210 4.34 7.25 15.00
N TRP A 211 5.00 7.67 13.93
CA TRP A 211 4.36 8.30 12.78
C TRP A 211 3.28 7.40 12.17
N TYR A 212 3.58 6.10 12.02
CA TYR A 212 2.64 5.13 11.48
C TYR A 212 1.40 5.00 12.37
N ILE A 213 1.59 4.81 13.68
CA ILE A 213 0.49 4.65 14.64
C ILE A 213 -0.35 5.93 14.73
N GLU A 214 0.27 7.11 14.79
CA GLU A 214 -0.43 8.40 14.81
C GLU A 214 -1.37 8.53 13.60
N ARG A 215 -0.85 8.28 12.40
CA ARG A 215 -1.64 8.36 11.17
C ARG A 215 -2.77 7.32 11.13
N ARG A 216 -2.50 6.10 11.60
CA ARG A 216 -3.51 5.03 11.61
C ARG A 216 -4.64 5.34 12.60
N LEU A 217 -4.32 5.88 13.77
CA LEU A 217 -5.33 6.35 14.73
C LEU A 217 -6.15 7.52 14.18
N GLU A 218 -5.53 8.47 13.48
CA GLU A 218 -6.24 9.57 12.83
C GLU A 218 -7.26 9.06 11.78
N GLU A 219 -6.89 8.07 10.98
CA GLU A 219 -7.79 7.42 10.02
C GLU A 219 -8.98 6.74 10.70
N ASP A 220 -8.78 6.19 11.90
CA ASP A 220 -9.83 5.61 12.73
C ASP A 220 -10.59 6.66 13.58
N GLY A 221 -10.26 7.95 13.44
CA GLY A 221 -10.88 9.04 14.21
C GLY A 221 -10.49 9.08 15.68
N LEU A 222 -9.44 8.34 16.07
CA LEU A 222 -8.90 8.26 17.42
C LEU A 222 -7.75 9.27 17.61
N ARG A 223 -7.55 9.71 18.86
CA ARG A 223 -6.42 10.59 19.20
C ARG A 223 -5.25 9.79 19.75
N TYR A 224 -4.05 10.19 19.35
CA TYR A 224 -2.83 9.63 19.93
C TYR A 224 -2.73 9.97 21.44
N PRO A 225 -2.39 9.00 22.30
CA PRO A 225 -2.27 9.21 23.74
C PRO A 225 -1.14 10.18 24.09
N ASN A 226 -1.44 11.23 24.86
CA ASN A 226 -0.46 12.12 25.45
C ASN A 226 -0.32 11.80 26.95
N ASN A 227 0.63 10.92 27.28
CA ASN A 227 0.99 10.59 28.67
C ASN A 227 2.13 11.46 29.20
#